data_AF-A0A8S3GWG3-F1
#
_entry.id   AF-A0A8S3GWG3-F1
#
_cell.length_a   1.000
_cell.length_b   1.000
_cell.length_c   1.000
_cell.angle_alpha   90.00
_cell.angle_beta   90.00
_cell.angle_gamma   90.00
#
_symmetry.space_group_name_H-M   'P 1'
#
loop_
_entity.id
_entity.type
_entity.pdbx_description
1 polymer ?
#
loop_
_entity_poly.entity_id
_entity_poly.type
_entity_poly.pdbx_seq_one_letter_code
_entity_poly.pdbx_strand_id
1 'polypeptide(L)'
;MINVDLSTKVMNKQTVYCILMDKFNRFNDAKQAQDASLKELLGQIVLTPYNNETYKIMDVAWDKDPNYQFTKRDGTQHSLCQYYED
;
A
#
# COMPACT_ATOMS: atom_id res chain seq x y z
N MET A 1 -28.97 23.14 -19.49
CA MET A 1 -27.58 23.56 -19.76
C MET A 1 -26.68 22.58 -19.02
N ILE A 2 -25.85 21.81 -19.73
CA ILE A 2 -24.91 20.85 -19.13
C ILE A 2 -23.55 21.52 -19.12
N ASN A 3 -23.00 21.76 -17.92
CA ASN A 3 -21.63 22.22 -17.77
C ASN A 3 -20.70 21.01 -17.72
N VAL A 4 -19.56 21.12 -18.39
CA VAL A 4 -18.51 20.11 -18.42
C VAL A 4 -17.26 20.76 -17.84
N ASP A 5 -16.81 20.26 -16.69
CA ASP A 5 -15.57 20.68 -16.05
C ASP A 5 -14.51 19.58 -16.19
N LEU A 6 -13.30 19.99 -16.55
CA LEU A 6 -12.17 19.07 -16.69
C LEU A 6 -11.55 18.78 -15.32
N SER A 7 -11.46 17.51 -14.94
CA SER A 7 -10.74 17.07 -13.73
C SER A 7 -9.62 16.11 -14.09
N THR A 8 -8.39 16.45 -13.71
CA THR A 8 -7.20 15.61 -13.95
C THR A 8 -6.64 15.09 -12.63
N LYS A 9 -6.29 13.81 -12.58
CA LYS A 9 -5.58 13.19 -11.45
C LYS A 9 -4.13 12.96 -11.83
N VAL A 10 -3.20 13.45 -11.01
CA VAL A 10 -1.76 13.19 -11.16
C VAL A 10 -1.37 12.09 -10.18
N MET A 11 -0.58 11.13 -10.65
CA MET A 11 -0.13 9.99 -9.87
C MET A 11 1.38 9.89 -9.93
N ASN A 12 2.00 9.67 -8.77
CA ASN A 12 3.41 9.32 -8.71
C ASN A 12 3.61 7.87 -9.19
N LYS A 13 4.63 7.63 -10.02
CA LYS A 13 5.00 6.30 -10.50
C LYS A 13 5.75 5.46 -9.45
N GLN A 14 6.17 6.09 -8.35
CA GLN A 14 6.84 5.38 -7.26
C GLN A 14 5.84 4.52 -6.49
N THR A 15 6.17 3.24 -6.30
CA THR A 15 5.40 2.33 -5.47
C THR A 15 5.74 2.52 -3.99
N VAL A 16 4.83 2.12 -3.11
CA VAL A 16 5.09 2.07 -1.65
C VAL A 16 6.32 1.22 -1.37
N TYR A 17 6.50 0.11 -2.09
CA TYR A 17 7.67 -0.75 -1.95
C TYR A 17 8.99 -0.03 -2.26
N CYS A 18 9.04 0.78 -3.32
CA CYS A 18 10.23 1.58 -3.64
C CYS A 18 10.56 2.58 -2.52
N ILE A 19 9.55 3.23 -1.93
CA ILE A 19 9.74 4.16 -0.82
C ILE A 19 10.30 3.41 0.39
N LEU A 20 9.70 2.28 0.75
CA LEU A 20 10.19 1.43 1.85
C LEU A 20 11.64 1.03 1.64
N MET A 21 11.97 0.50 0.46
CA MET A 21 13.33 0.07 0.13
C MET A 21 14.34 1.21 0.24
N ASP A 22 13.98 2.42 -0.21
CA ASP A 22 14.81 3.61 -0.07
C ASP A 22 15.04 3.98 1.41
N LYS A 23 14.03 3.87 2.28
CA LYS A 23 14.22 4.12 3.72
C LYS A 23 15.10 3.07 4.38
N PHE A 24 14.84 1.79 4.12
CA PHE A 24 15.64 0.70 4.71
C PHE A 24 17.10 0.70 4.22
N ASN A 25 17.36 1.20 3.01
CA ASN A 25 18.74 1.37 2.52
C ASN A 25 19.45 2.59 3.14
N ARG A 26 18.70 3.62 3.57
CA ARG A 26 19.27 4.85 4.16
C ARG A 26 19.57 4.72 5.65
N PHE A 27 18.75 3.96 6.38
CA PHE A 27 18.91 3.77 7.82
C PHE A 27 19.49 2.39 8.12
N ASN A 28 20.54 2.33 8.94
CA ASN A 28 21.11 1.05 9.41
C ASN A 28 20.25 0.40 10.51
N ASP A 29 19.39 1.17 11.19
CA ASP A 29 18.48 0.68 12.21
C ASP A 29 17.08 0.45 11.62
N ALA A 30 16.59 -0.79 11.75
CA ALA A 30 15.29 -1.20 11.25
C ALA A 30 14.13 -0.43 11.90
N LYS A 31 14.22 -0.10 13.20
CA LYS A 31 13.14 0.66 13.86
C LYS A 31 13.05 2.09 13.35
N GLN A 32 14.19 2.74 13.17
CA GLN A 32 14.24 4.10 12.62
C GLN A 32 13.72 4.13 11.17
N ALA A 33 14.05 3.11 10.37
CA ALA A 33 13.51 2.96 9.02
C ALA A 33 11.99 2.78 9.02
N GLN A 34 11.45 1.96 9.92
CA GLN A 34 10.01 1.73 10.07
C GLN A 34 9.28 3.01 10.49
N ASP A 35 9.75 3.72 11.50
CA ASP A 35 9.13 4.97 11.98
C ASP A 35 9.16 6.07 10.91
N ALA A 36 10.29 6.22 10.20
CA ALA A 36 10.41 7.17 9.11
C ALA A 36 9.48 6.82 7.93
N SER A 37 9.35 5.53 7.62
CA SER A 37 8.43 5.04 6.60
C SER A 37 6.97 5.28 6.98
N LEU A 38 6.60 4.96 8.22
CA LEU A 38 5.25 5.13 8.74
C LEU A 38 4.86 6.61 8.71
N LYS A 39 5.76 7.51 9.13
CA LYS A 39 5.51 8.96 9.11
C LYS A 39 5.25 9.51 7.70
N GLU A 40 5.88 8.95 6.67
CA GLU A 40 5.69 9.37 5.28
C GLU A 40 4.44 8.76 4.63
N LEU A 41 4.16 7.49 4.94
CA LEU A 41 3.08 6.72 4.33
C LEU A 41 1.72 6.97 4.99
N LEU A 42 1.67 7.25 6.29
CA LEU A 42 0.42 7.49 7.00
C LEU A 42 -0.37 8.64 6.37
N GLY A 43 -1.62 8.35 6.03
CA GLY A 43 -2.53 9.31 5.44
C GLY A 43 -2.43 9.45 3.92
N GLN A 44 -1.42 8.83 3.28
CA GLN A 44 -1.30 8.82 1.82
C GLN A 44 -2.40 7.95 1.20
N ILE A 45 -2.84 8.36 0.01
CA ILE A 45 -3.79 7.63 -0.81
C ILE A 45 -3.02 6.92 -1.91
N VAL A 46 -3.12 5.59 -1.95
CA VAL A 46 -2.47 4.74 -2.94
C VAL A 46 -3.50 4.17 -3.91
N LEU A 47 -3.13 4.06 -5.18
CA LEU A 47 -3.91 3.32 -6.17
C LEU A 47 -3.39 1.89 -6.25
N THR A 48 -4.29 0.93 -6.22
CA THR A 48 -4.01 -0.46 -6.55
C THR A 48 -4.36 -0.73 -8.02
N PRO A 49 -3.37 -1.09 -8.87
CA PRO A 49 -3.59 -1.19 -10.31
C PRO A 49 -4.47 -2.36 -10.74
N TYR A 50 -4.65 -3.38 -9.89
CA TYR A 50 -5.46 -4.56 -10.21
C TYR A 50 -6.97 -4.29 -10.21
N ASN A 51 -7.45 -3.33 -9.41
CA ASN A 51 -8.86 -2.95 -9.32
C ASN A 51 -9.12 -1.45 -9.55
N ASN A 52 -8.07 -0.65 -9.76
CA ASN A 52 -8.14 0.81 -9.85
C ASN A 52 -8.84 1.49 -8.67
N GLU A 53 -8.87 0.84 -7.49
CA GLU A 53 -9.37 1.44 -6.27
C GLU A 53 -8.26 2.19 -5.53
N THR A 54 -8.67 3.21 -4.78
CA THR A 54 -7.75 3.99 -3.96
C THR A 54 -7.94 3.67 -2.50
N TYR A 55 -6.86 3.31 -1.82
CA TYR A 55 -6.85 3.01 -0.40
C TYR A 55 -6.02 4.04 0.36
N LYS A 56 -6.50 4.45 1.54
CA LYS A 56 -5.74 5.31 2.44
C LYS A 56 -4.93 4.46 3.40
N ILE A 57 -3.63 4.69 3.46
CA ILE A 57 -2.75 4.00 4.41
C ILE A 57 -3.04 4.56 5.80
N MET A 58 -3.54 3.71 6.69
CA MET A 58 -3.86 4.07 8.08
C MET A 58 -2.87 3.49 9.08
N ASP A 59 -2.27 2.35 8.76
CA ASP A 59 -1.22 1.72 9.56
C ASP A 59 -0.45 0.71 8.69
N VAL A 60 0.71 0.26 9.17
CA VAL A 60 1.55 -0.76 8.53
C VAL A 60 1.85 -1.87 9.54
N ALA A 61 1.37 -3.08 9.25
CA ALA A 61 1.68 -4.27 10.04
C ALA A 61 3.03 -4.86 9.62
N TRP A 62 4.09 -4.54 10.37
CA TRP A 62 5.46 -5.00 10.11
C TRP A 62 5.73 -6.46 10.50
N ASP A 63 4.82 -7.07 11.27
CA ASP A 63 4.84 -8.45 11.72
C ASP A 63 4.27 -9.43 10.69
N LYS A 64 3.61 -8.92 9.64
CA LYS A 64 2.94 -9.73 8.62
C LYS A 64 3.74 -9.78 7.34
N ASP A 65 3.85 -10.96 6.79
CA ASP A 65 4.49 -11.21 5.49
C ASP A 65 3.44 -11.57 4.42
N PRO A 66 3.80 -11.59 3.12
CA PRO A 66 2.88 -11.95 2.04
C PRO A 66 2.29 -13.38 2.14
N ASN A 67 2.87 -14.27 2.93
CA ASN A 67 2.30 -15.60 3.19
C ASN A 67 1.27 -15.58 4.33
N TYR A 68 1.04 -14.43 4.96
CA TYR A 68 0.01 -14.26 5.97
C TYR A 68 -1.36 -14.70 5.43
N GLN A 69 -1.97 -15.62 6.15
CA GLN A 69 -3.29 -16.16 5.81
C GLN A 69 -4.38 -15.33 6.47
N PHE A 70 -5.40 -15.00 5.69
CA PHE A 70 -6.58 -14.30 6.18
C PHE A 70 -7.85 -15.03 5.74
N THR A 71 -8.88 -14.91 6.57
CA THR A 71 -10.20 -15.47 6.26
C THR A 71 -10.94 -14.49 5.36
N LYS A 72 -11.25 -14.91 4.13
CA LYS A 72 -12.12 -14.16 3.22
C LYS A 72 -13.55 -14.14 3.76
N ARG A 73 -14.38 -13.27 3.18
CA ARG A 73 -15.81 -13.13 3.54
C ARG A 73 -16.62 -14.41 3.31
N ASP A 74 -16.17 -15.27 2.40
CA ASP A 74 -16.77 -16.57 2.08
C ASP A 74 -16.38 -17.68 3.07
N GLY A 75 -15.52 -17.40 4.05
CA GLY A 75 -15.05 -18.35 5.06
C GLY A 75 -13.83 -19.18 4.64
N THR A 76 -13.32 -19.00 3.41
CA THR A 76 -12.09 -19.65 2.95
C THR A 76 -10.86 -18.93 3.50
N GLN A 77 -9.79 -19.69 3.78
CA GLN A 77 -8.48 -19.13 4.13
C GLN A 77 -7.63 -19.03 2.87
N HIS A 78 -7.09 -17.84 2.61
CA HIS A 78 -6.14 -17.61 1.54
C HIS A 78 -4.94 -16.83 2.09
N SER A 79 -3.74 -17.09 1.55
CA SER A 79 -2.61 -16.19 1.76
C SER A 79 -2.77 -14.91 0.93
N LEU A 80 -2.10 -13.83 1.32
CA LEU A 80 -2.09 -12.60 0.52
C LEU A 80 -1.51 -12.87 -0.88
N CYS A 81 -0.47 -13.68 -1.02
CA CYS A 81 0.06 -14.09 -2.33
C CYS A 81 -1.02 -14.77 -3.19
N GLN A 82 -1.69 -15.80 -2.67
CA GLN A 82 -2.75 -16.51 -3.41
C GLN A 82 -3.89 -15.57 -3.79
N TYR A 83 -4.26 -14.65 -2.91
CA TYR A 83 -5.36 -13.72 -3.16
C TYR A 83 -5.09 -12.73 -4.30
N TYR A 84 -3.84 -12.34 -4.52
CA TYR A 84 -3.47 -11.37 -5.56
C TYR A 84 -2.92 -12.02 -6.84
N GLU A 85 -2.63 -13.34 -6.83
CA GLU A 85 -2.29 -14.11 -8.03
C GLU A 85 -3.52 -14.58 -8.81
N ASP A 86 -4.59 -14.94 -8.10
CA ASP A 86 -5.88 -15.35 -8.67
C ASP A 86 -6.64 -14.17 -9.33
#